data_AF-A0A8C3QGP6-F1
#
_entry.id   AF-A0A8C3QGP6-F1
#
_cell.length_a   1.000
_cell.length_b   1.000
_cell.length_c   1.000
_cell.angle_alpha   90.00
_cell.angle_beta   90.00
_cell.angle_gamma   90.00
#
_symmetry.space_group_name_H-M   'P 1'
#
loop_
_entity.id
_entity.type
_entity.pdbx_description
1 polymer ?
#
loop_
_entity_poly.entity_id
_entity_poly.type
_entity_poly.pdbx_seq_one_letter_code
_entity_poly.pdbx_strand_id
1 'polypeptide(L)'
;MSRNRPRRRSGAANQRPRAHPPRPRSRVSSPPPLSRSPLSKHRRWRRSPVLSVRATAPRRARRHGVRCGGGRVQHPPRHRLLQGKVVTKEKIKEAKEVYREHFQDDVFNEKGWNYILEKYDGHLPIEIKAVPEGSVIPRGNVLFTVENTDPECYWLTNWIETILVQSWYPITVATNSREQKKILAKYLLETSGSLEGLEYKLHDFGYRGVSSQETAGIGASAHLVNFKGTDTVAGIALIKKYYGTKDPVPGYSVPAAEHSTITAWGKDHEKDAFEHIVTQFSSVPVSVVSDSYDIYNACEKIWGDDLRHIIEARSPEAPLIIRPDSGNPLDTVLKVLEILGKKFPITENSKGYKLLPPYLRVIQGDGVDINTLQEGMLVEQIVEGMKKNKWSIENIAFGSGGALLQKLTRDLLNCSFKCSYVVTNGLGVNVFKDPVADPNKRSKKGRLSLHRTPAGEYVTLEEGKGDLEEYGQDLLHTVFKNGKVTKSYSFDEVRQNARLKNSELQTVSH
;
A
#
# COMPACT_ATOMS: atom_id res chain seq x y z
N MET A 1 6.16 -70.73 39.40
CA MET A 1 6.06 -71.25 38.00
C MET A 1 7.43 -71.02 37.35
N SER A 2 8.18 -72.02 36.82
CA SER A 2 7.86 -72.88 35.66
C SER A 2 7.62 -72.03 34.40
N ARG A 3 8.38 -72.04 33.30
CA ARG A 3 9.57 -72.80 32.79
C ARG A 3 10.33 -71.85 31.81
N ASN A 4 11.56 -72.05 31.29
CA ASN A 4 12.53 -73.16 31.30
C ASN A 4 14.01 -72.67 31.16
N ARG A 5 14.94 -73.61 30.95
CA ARG A 5 16.30 -73.48 30.34
C ARG A 5 16.42 -74.61 29.25
N PRO A 6 17.57 -75.05 28.64
CA PRO A 6 19.00 -74.71 28.84
C PRO A 6 19.94 -74.66 27.57
N ARG A 7 21.24 -74.31 27.80
CA ARG A 7 22.49 -74.74 27.07
C ARG A 7 22.74 -74.20 25.63
N ARG A 8 23.99 -74.07 25.13
CA ARG A 8 25.39 -74.19 25.68
C ARG A 8 26.34 -73.24 24.89
N ARG A 9 27.37 -72.63 25.52
CA ARG A 9 28.84 -72.95 25.44
C ARG A 9 29.39 -73.22 24.03
N SER A 10 30.57 -72.75 23.61
CA SER A 10 31.80 -72.25 24.30
C SER A 10 32.67 -71.42 23.32
N GLY A 11 33.73 -70.68 23.69
CA GLY A 11 34.37 -70.40 24.99
C GLY A 11 35.88 -70.07 24.82
N ALA A 12 36.56 -69.59 25.88
CA ALA A 12 38.01 -69.24 25.97
C ALA A 12 38.47 -68.03 25.10
N ALA A 13 39.22 -67.01 25.54
CA ALA A 13 40.42 -66.88 26.42
C ALA A 13 41.76 -67.02 25.64
N ASN A 14 42.82 -66.20 25.83
CA ASN A 14 43.02 -64.93 26.57
C ASN A 14 44.36 -64.22 26.16
N GLN A 15 44.60 -62.99 26.65
CA GLN A 15 45.91 -62.31 26.86
C GLN A 15 46.71 -61.71 25.67
N ARG A 16 47.47 -60.64 26.04
CA ARG A 16 48.54 -59.92 25.29
C ARG A 16 49.91 -60.33 25.88
N PRO A 17 51.10 -60.06 25.27
CA PRO A 17 51.87 -58.85 25.66
C PRO A 17 52.99 -58.30 24.70
N ARG A 18 53.34 -56.99 24.83
CA ARG A 18 54.70 -56.31 24.71
C ARG A 18 55.60 -56.53 23.44
N ALA A 19 56.66 -55.75 23.12
CA ALA A 19 57.01 -54.31 23.23
C ALA A 19 58.36 -54.00 22.47
N HIS A 20 58.69 -52.70 22.20
CA HIS A 20 60.04 -52.11 21.90
C HIS A 20 60.74 -52.34 20.51
N PRO A 21 61.70 -51.48 20.03
CA PRO A 21 61.92 -50.02 20.23
C PRO A 21 62.29 -49.24 18.87
N PRO A 22 63.32 -48.34 18.63
CA PRO A 22 63.17 -47.19 17.68
C PRO A 22 64.37 -46.78 16.74
N ARG A 23 64.32 -45.56 16.13
CA ARG A 23 65.38 -44.74 15.41
C ARG A 23 65.57 -44.98 13.88
N PRO A 24 66.24 -44.08 13.08
CA PRO A 24 66.73 -42.68 13.30
C PRO A 24 66.38 -41.61 12.20
N ARG A 25 66.56 -40.30 12.53
CA ARG A 25 67.02 -39.09 11.72
C ARG A 25 66.55 -38.88 10.25
N SER A 26 66.23 -37.66 9.78
CA SER A 26 67.19 -36.52 9.61
C SER A 26 66.50 -35.13 9.41
N ARG A 27 67.28 -34.06 9.11
CA ARG A 27 66.83 -32.65 8.88
C ARG A 27 66.90 -32.27 7.39
N VAL A 28 65.98 -31.41 6.93
CA VAL A 28 66.17 -30.49 5.77
C VAL A 28 65.57 -29.11 6.13
N SER A 29 66.08 -28.03 5.52
CA SER A 29 65.87 -26.62 5.90
C SER A 29 64.68 -25.92 5.21
N SER A 30 64.11 -24.92 5.88
CA SER A 30 63.08 -24.01 5.33
C SER A 30 63.70 -22.82 4.55
N PRO A 31 63.05 -22.32 3.48
CA PRO A 31 63.44 -21.07 2.82
C PRO A 31 62.93 -19.82 3.57
N PRO A 32 63.55 -18.64 3.36
CA PRO A 32 63.19 -17.40 4.07
C PRO A 32 61.90 -16.74 3.55
N PRO A 33 61.20 -15.94 4.37
CA PRO A 33 59.98 -15.24 3.98
C PRO A 33 60.27 -14.01 3.11
N LEU A 34 59.62 -13.93 1.94
CA LEU A 34 59.60 -12.72 1.11
C LEU A 34 58.74 -11.63 1.77
N SER A 35 59.35 -10.48 2.08
CA SER A 35 58.67 -9.31 2.65
C SER A 35 57.69 -8.68 1.66
N ARG A 36 56.40 -9.04 1.76
CA ARG A 36 55.32 -8.36 1.02
C ARG A 36 54.85 -7.13 1.78
N SER A 37 55.16 -5.95 1.24
CA SER A 37 54.55 -4.69 1.67
C SER A 37 53.02 -4.73 1.45
N PRO A 38 52.21 -4.29 2.44
CA PRO A 38 50.75 -4.23 2.27
C PRO A 38 50.36 -3.03 1.40
N LEU A 39 50.41 -3.20 0.07
CA LEU A 39 49.76 -2.30 -0.88
C LEU A 39 48.25 -2.31 -0.61
N SER A 40 47.76 -1.31 0.11
CA SER A 40 46.35 -1.13 0.45
C SER A 40 45.53 -0.76 -0.79
N LYS A 41 45.25 -1.75 -1.64
CA LYS A 41 44.24 -1.63 -2.70
C LYS A 41 42.86 -1.53 -2.06
N HIS A 42 42.49 -0.30 -1.67
CA HIS A 42 41.18 0.04 -1.13
C HIS A 42 40.10 -0.47 -2.09
N ARG A 43 39.33 -1.46 -1.64
CA ARG A 43 38.31 -2.12 -2.45
C ARG A 43 37.13 -1.17 -2.63
N ARG A 44 37.18 -0.35 -3.67
CA ARG A 44 36.06 0.51 -4.08
C ARG A 44 34.91 -0.36 -4.55
N TRP A 45 33.94 -0.53 -3.67
CA TRP A 45 32.64 -1.10 -4.01
C TRP A 45 31.70 0.04 -4.48
N ARG A 46 30.78 -0.26 -5.39
CA ARG A 46 29.52 0.48 -5.53
C ARG A 46 28.38 -0.52 -5.54
N ARG A 47 27.19 -0.12 -5.10
CA ARG A 47 25.98 -0.94 -5.14
C ARG A 47 24.83 -0.12 -5.71
N SER A 48 24.12 -0.69 -6.69
CA SER A 48 22.88 -0.14 -7.23
C SER A 48 21.74 -1.14 -6.97
N PRO A 49 21.12 -1.12 -5.78
CA PRO A 49 19.84 -1.78 -5.52
C PRO A 49 18.63 -1.03 -6.07
N VAL A 50 17.50 -1.74 -6.08
CA VAL A 50 16.31 -1.42 -6.85
C VAL A 50 15.06 -1.81 -6.05
N LEU A 51 14.06 -0.94 -5.96
CA LEU A 51 12.70 -1.38 -5.63
C LEU A 51 12.00 -1.91 -6.88
N SER A 52 11.83 -3.23 -6.94
CA SER A 52 11.03 -3.94 -7.93
C SER A 52 9.74 -4.45 -7.27
N VAL A 53 8.59 -3.96 -7.72
CA VAL A 53 7.29 -4.48 -7.24
C VAL A 53 6.82 -5.59 -8.17
N ARG A 54 7.36 -6.78 -7.91
CA ARG A 54 6.80 -8.03 -8.41
C ARG A 54 5.53 -8.29 -7.63
N ALA A 55 4.48 -8.78 -8.25
CA ALA A 55 3.61 -9.72 -7.55
C ALA A 55 3.29 -10.85 -8.52
N THR A 56 3.53 -12.07 -8.08
CA THR A 56 3.26 -13.26 -8.86
C THR A 56 1.88 -13.76 -8.46
N ALA A 57 0.91 -13.52 -9.34
CA ALA A 57 -0.44 -14.00 -9.16
C ALA A 57 -0.40 -15.51 -8.85
N PRO A 58 -1.01 -15.97 -7.73
CA PRO A 58 -1.18 -17.40 -7.49
C PRO A 58 -1.85 -18.04 -8.71
N ARG A 59 -1.53 -19.29 -9.06
CA ARG A 59 -2.02 -19.93 -10.30
C ARG A 59 -3.55 -19.90 -10.46
N ARG A 60 -4.33 -19.77 -9.37
CA ARG A 60 -5.79 -19.61 -9.36
C ARG A 60 -6.29 -18.20 -9.71
N ALA A 61 -5.51 -17.15 -9.48
CA ALA A 61 -5.82 -15.75 -9.87
C ALA A 61 -5.64 -15.49 -11.39
N ARG A 62 -5.81 -16.54 -12.21
CA ARG A 62 -5.93 -16.48 -13.68
C ARG A 62 -7.38 -16.54 -14.17
N ARG A 63 -8.36 -16.86 -13.32
CA ARG A 63 -9.79 -16.90 -13.70
C ARG A 63 -10.53 -15.57 -13.59
N HIS A 64 -10.00 -14.63 -12.81
CA HIS A 64 -10.49 -13.24 -12.75
C HIS A 64 -9.33 -12.31 -13.13
N GLY A 65 -9.61 -11.35 -14.01
CA GLY A 65 -8.60 -10.60 -14.75
C GLY A 65 -7.84 -9.53 -13.97
N VAL A 66 -7.22 -9.86 -12.84
CA VAL A 66 -6.49 -8.94 -11.96
C VAL A 66 -5.17 -8.46 -12.60
N ARG A 67 -5.30 -7.62 -13.64
CA ARG A 67 -4.31 -6.63 -14.04
C ARG A 67 -4.21 -5.61 -12.91
N CYS A 68 -3.09 -5.55 -12.19
CA CYS A 68 -2.88 -4.45 -11.24
C CYS A 68 -2.68 -3.14 -11.99
N GLY A 69 -3.75 -2.37 -12.14
CA GLY A 69 -3.70 -0.96 -12.53
C GLY A 69 -3.47 -0.12 -11.30
N GLY A 70 -2.40 -0.40 -10.55
CA GLY A 70 -2.00 0.38 -9.39
C GLY A 70 -1.28 1.65 -9.83
N GLY A 71 -1.95 2.80 -9.67
CA GLY A 71 -1.30 4.11 -9.63
C GLY A 71 -0.40 4.17 -8.41
N ARG A 72 0.87 4.52 -8.58
CA ARG A 72 1.88 4.42 -7.52
C ARG A 72 2.38 5.79 -7.10
N VAL A 73 2.28 6.05 -5.81
CA VAL A 73 2.54 7.36 -5.20
C VAL A 73 3.72 7.18 -4.24
N GLN A 74 4.83 7.87 -4.53
CA GLN A 74 6.11 7.72 -3.84
C GLN A 74 6.18 8.67 -2.64
N HIS A 75 5.39 8.30 -1.64
CA HIS A 75 4.98 9.15 -0.54
C HIS A 75 6.14 9.94 0.15
N PRO A 76 6.11 11.29 0.11
CA PRO A 76 7.24 12.18 0.40
C PRO A 76 7.67 12.44 1.86
N PRO A 77 6.97 12.03 2.95
CA PRO A 77 7.50 12.20 4.31
C PRO A 77 8.92 11.67 4.50
N ARG A 78 9.31 10.67 3.69
CA ARG A 78 10.64 10.03 3.76
C ARG A 78 11.71 10.71 2.93
N HIS A 79 11.37 11.64 2.03
CA HIS A 79 12.37 12.60 1.56
C HIS A 79 12.89 13.42 2.74
N ARG A 80 12.02 13.80 3.69
CA ARG A 80 12.41 14.50 4.93
C ARG A 80 13.29 13.69 5.89
N LEU A 81 13.29 12.35 5.78
CA LEU A 81 14.14 11.45 6.57
C LEU A 81 15.53 11.21 5.93
N LEU A 82 15.74 11.67 4.69
CA LEU A 82 16.97 11.49 3.92
C LEU A 82 17.61 12.83 3.50
N GLN A 83 16.82 13.90 3.40
CA GLN A 83 17.21 15.24 2.94
C GLN A 83 17.85 16.08 4.05
N GLY A 84 18.83 16.90 3.66
CA GLY A 84 19.56 17.78 4.56
C GLY A 84 20.58 17.03 5.41
N LYS A 85 20.98 17.68 6.51
CA LYS A 85 21.89 17.15 7.53
C LYS A 85 21.17 16.14 8.42
N VAL A 86 21.08 14.89 7.95
CA VAL A 86 20.42 13.81 8.70
C VAL A 86 21.35 13.15 9.72
N VAL A 87 22.67 13.22 9.51
CA VAL A 87 23.71 12.74 10.43
C VAL A 87 24.25 13.90 11.30
N THR A 88 24.48 13.65 12.59
CA THR A 88 25.13 14.58 13.54
C THR A 88 26.02 13.78 14.51
N LYS A 89 26.90 14.44 15.28
CA LYS A 89 27.82 13.73 16.21
C LYS A 89 27.03 12.99 17.30
N GLU A 90 25.95 13.60 17.75
CA GLU A 90 25.06 13.13 18.81
C GLU A 90 24.37 11.84 18.36
N LYS A 91 23.80 11.83 17.14
CA LYS A 91 23.21 10.63 16.53
C LYS A 91 24.21 9.51 16.30
N ILE A 92 25.47 9.82 15.96
CA ILE A 92 26.52 8.79 15.80
C ILE A 92 26.85 8.17 17.16
N LYS A 93 26.98 8.99 18.21
CA LYS A 93 27.23 8.53 19.57
C LYS A 93 26.07 7.67 20.08
N GLU A 94 24.84 8.18 20.01
CA GLU A 94 23.61 7.47 20.42
C GLU A 94 23.48 6.13 19.69
N ALA A 95 23.65 6.11 18.36
CA ALA A 95 23.62 4.88 17.59
C ALA A 95 24.71 3.88 18.02
N LYS A 96 25.94 4.34 18.29
CA LYS A 96 27.03 3.49 18.78
C LYS A 96 26.71 2.87 20.14
N GLU A 97 26.20 3.66 21.07
CA GLU A 97 25.82 3.20 22.41
C GLU A 97 24.66 2.18 22.35
N VAL A 98 23.61 2.49 21.59
CA VAL A 98 22.46 1.58 21.38
C VAL A 98 22.87 0.29 20.66
N TYR A 99 23.70 0.37 19.60
CA TYR A 99 24.12 -0.83 18.86
C TYR A 99 25.10 -1.70 19.64
N ARG A 100 25.98 -1.11 20.46
CA ARG A 100 26.84 -1.87 21.37
C ARG A 100 26.01 -2.73 22.31
N GLU A 101 25.02 -2.16 22.98
CA GLU A 101 24.15 -2.93 23.89
C GLU A 101 23.25 -3.93 23.14
N HIS A 102 22.75 -3.56 21.96
CA HIS A 102 21.89 -4.44 21.17
C HIS A 102 22.60 -5.68 20.60
N PHE A 103 23.86 -5.54 20.18
CA PHE A 103 24.65 -6.65 19.60
C PHE A 103 25.63 -7.30 20.58
N GLN A 104 25.90 -6.66 21.73
CA GLN A 104 26.99 -7.00 22.66
C GLN A 104 28.38 -7.03 21.96
N ASP A 105 28.54 -6.19 20.94
CA ASP A 105 29.76 -6.06 20.10
C ASP A 105 29.85 -4.65 19.46
N ASP A 106 31.07 -4.21 19.11
CA ASP A 106 31.35 -2.90 18.50
C ASP A 106 31.17 -2.87 16.96
N VAL A 107 30.23 -3.67 16.43
CA VAL A 107 29.96 -3.85 14.97
C VAL A 107 29.52 -2.58 14.23
N PHE A 108 29.16 -1.51 14.93
CA PHE A 108 28.64 -0.28 14.32
C PHE A 108 29.70 0.46 13.48
N ASN A 109 29.33 0.83 12.25
CA ASN A 109 30.22 1.53 11.32
C ASN A 109 30.37 3.04 11.62
N GLU A 110 30.83 3.36 12.84
CA GLU A 110 31.11 4.73 13.30
C GLU A 110 32.02 5.51 12.33
N LYS A 111 33.02 4.85 11.74
CA LYS A 111 33.93 5.48 10.77
C LYS A 111 33.21 5.89 9.49
N GLY A 112 32.36 5.02 8.93
CA GLY A 112 31.55 5.33 7.76
C GLY A 112 30.53 6.45 8.01
N TRP A 113 29.97 6.53 9.21
CA TRP A 113 29.04 7.60 9.57
C TRP A 113 29.74 8.94 9.83
N ASN A 114 30.89 8.96 10.50
CA ASN A 114 31.69 10.18 10.64
C ASN A 114 32.21 10.69 9.28
N TYR A 115 32.60 9.81 8.35
CA TYR A 115 32.95 10.20 6.98
C TYR A 115 31.80 10.94 6.27
N ILE A 116 30.55 10.50 6.42
CA ILE A 116 29.38 11.21 5.87
C ILE A 116 29.16 12.55 6.57
N LEU A 117 29.34 12.61 7.89
CA LEU A 117 29.24 13.85 8.66
C LEU A 117 30.30 14.88 8.24
N GLU A 118 31.56 14.48 8.13
CA GLU A 118 32.71 15.34 7.87
C GLU A 118 32.79 15.77 6.39
N LYS A 119 32.61 14.83 5.45
CA LYS A 119 32.77 15.11 4.01
C LYS A 119 31.54 15.73 3.35
N TYR A 120 30.35 15.45 3.87
CA TYR A 120 29.07 15.86 3.26
C TYR A 120 28.19 16.69 4.21
N ASP A 121 28.72 17.22 5.32
CA ASP A 121 27.94 17.90 6.35
C ASP A 121 26.70 17.08 6.78
N GLY A 122 26.86 15.76 6.91
CA GLY A 122 25.80 14.83 7.28
C GLY A 122 24.70 14.61 6.24
N HIS A 123 24.90 15.07 4.99
CA HIS A 123 24.02 14.81 3.86
C HIS A 123 24.33 13.44 3.22
N LEU A 124 23.31 12.65 2.86
CA LEU A 124 23.54 11.29 2.35
C LEU A 124 24.06 11.29 0.89
N PRO A 125 25.26 10.74 0.60
CA PRO A 125 25.82 10.63 -0.76
C PRO A 125 25.20 9.43 -1.51
N ILE A 126 23.92 9.57 -1.83
CA ILE A 126 23.10 8.64 -2.60
C ILE A 126 22.40 9.38 -3.74
N GLU A 127 22.07 8.65 -4.79
CA GLU A 127 21.14 9.06 -5.84
C GLU A 127 19.94 8.10 -5.86
N ILE A 128 18.74 8.65 -6.02
CA ILE A 128 17.50 7.90 -6.20
C ILE A 128 16.84 8.37 -7.50
N LYS A 129 16.63 7.46 -8.45
CA LYS A 129 15.83 7.71 -9.65
C LYS A 129 14.50 6.98 -9.56
N ALA A 130 13.40 7.64 -9.90
CA ALA A 130 12.06 7.10 -9.77
C ALA A 130 11.12 7.52 -10.89
N VAL A 131 10.13 6.67 -11.16
CA VAL A 131 9.00 6.96 -12.05
C VAL A 131 8.11 8.06 -11.45
N PRO A 132 7.49 8.97 -12.26
CA PRO A 132 6.61 10.01 -11.74
C PRO A 132 5.49 9.51 -10.83
N GLU A 133 5.19 10.26 -9.78
CA GLU A 133 4.14 9.88 -8.83
C GLU A 133 2.74 9.90 -9.47
N GLY A 134 1.90 8.97 -9.02
CA GLY A 134 0.59 8.67 -9.60
C GLY A 134 0.66 7.67 -10.77
N SER A 135 1.83 7.46 -11.38
CA SER A 135 1.98 6.59 -12.56
C SER A 135 1.45 5.18 -12.31
N VAL A 136 0.57 4.73 -13.20
CA VAL A 136 -0.01 3.38 -13.19
C VAL A 136 0.96 2.39 -13.81
N ILE A 137 1.72 1.65 -12.99
CA ILE A 137 2.84 0.79 -13.44
C ILE A 137 2.55 -0.72 -13.24
N PRO A 138 2.52 -1.53 -14.32
CA PRO A 138 2.37 -2.98 -14.26
C PRO A 138 3.41 -3.69 -13.38
N ARG A 139 2.99 -4.79 -12.75
CA ARG A 139 3.84 -5.61 -11.87
C ARG A 139 5.09 -6.14 -12.58
N GLY A 140 6.17 -6.31 -11.83
CA GLY A 140 7.45 -6.82 -12.32
C GLY A 140 8.39 -5.74 -12.87
N ASN A 141 7.91 -4.51 -13.04
CA ASN A 141 8.73 -3.37 -13.42
C ASN A 141 9.53 -2.78 -12.24
N VAL A 142 10.60 -2.04 -12.56
CA VAL A 142 11.27 -1.12 -11.63
C VAL A 142 10.38 0.08 -11.34
N LEU A 143 10.38 0.55 -10.09
CA LEU A 143 9.73 1.80 -9.70
C LEU A 143 10.76 2.88 -9.33
N PHE A 144 11.79 2.48 -8.60
CA PHE A 144 12.95 3.32 -8.34
C PHE A 144 14.24 2.50 -8.18
N THR A 145 15.36 3.12 -8.55
CA THR A 145 16.73 2.68 -8.28
C THR A 145 17.34 3.53 -7.17
N VAL A 146 18.33 2.99 -6.47
CA VAL A 146 19.13 3.71 -5.48
C VAL A 146 20.59 3.34 -5.72
N GLU A 147 21.50 4.31 -5.75
CA GLU A 147 22.94 4.05 -5.84
C GLU A 147 23.76 4.98 -4.95
N ASN A 148 24.92 4.51 -4.46
CA ASN A 148 25.85 5.36 -3.70
C ASN A 148 26.68 6.21 -4.66
N THR A 149 26.72 7.52 -4.45
CA THR A 149 27.48 8.45 -5.31
C THR A 149 28.96 8.49 -4.92
N ASP A 150 29.28 8.32 -3.63
CA ASP A 150 30.65 8.15 -3.12
C ASP A 150 31.01 6.66 -2.92
N PRO A 151 32.19 6.17 -3.39
CA PRO A 151 32.61 4.79 -3.22
C PRO A 151 32.71 4.29 -1.77
N GLU A 152 33.08 5.14 -0.81
CA GLU A 152 33.22 4.72 0.60
C GLU A 152 31.86 4.51 1.28
N CYS A 153 30.78 4.98 0.65
CA CYS A 153 29.40 4.83 1.14
C CYS A 153 28.64 3.65 0.50
N TYR A 154 29.34 2.65 -0.05
CA TYR A 154 28.75 1.46 -0.70
C TYR A 154 27.78 0.64 0.16
N TRP A 155 27.86 0.77 1.48
CA TRP A 155 27.02 0.09 2.46
C TRP A 155 25.70 0.82 2.71
N LEU A 156 25.68 2.16 2.52
CA LEU A 156 24.54 3.04 2.78
C LEU A 156 23.33 2.70 1.90
N THR A 157 23.57 2.21 0.69
CA THR A 157 22.52 1.95 -0.31
C THR A 157 21.53 0.86 0.09
N ASN A 158 21.94 -0.10 0.93
CA ASN A 158 21.03 -1.07 1.55
C ASN A 158 20.71 -0.73 3.03
N TRP A 159 21.47 0.17 3.69
CA TRP A 159 21.09 0.68 5.01
C TRP A 159 19.70 1.32 4.96
N ILE A 160 19.41 2.09 3.91
CA ILE A 160 18.11 2.72 3.70
C ILE A 160 17.05 1.79 3.05
N GLU A 161 17.33 0.48 2.89
CA GLU A 161 16.35 -0.49 2.38
C GLU A 161 15.08 -0.47 3.25
N THR A 162 15.21 -0.55 4.57
CA THR A 162 14.08 -0.63 5.50
C THR A 162 13.13 0.55 5.37
N ILE A 163 13.67 1.78 5.37
CA ILE A 163 12.86 3.01 5.32
C ILE A 163 12.25 3.27 3.94
N LEU A 164 12.92 2.86 2.86
CA LEU A 164 12.38 2.95 1.50
C LEU A 164 11.35 1.83 1.20
N VAL A 165 11.54 0.61 1.71
CA VAL A 165 10.62 -0.52 1.51
C VAL A 165 9.23 -0.26 2.11
N GLN A 166 9.13 0.50 3.20
CA GLN A 166 7.85 0.99 3.76
C GLN A 166 6.98 1.75 2.73
N SER A 167 7.50 2.13 1.55
CA SER A 167 6.68 2.71 0.45
C SER A 167 5.59 1.75 -0.05
N TRP A 168 5.70 0.45 0.28
CA TRP A 168 4.64 -0.53 0.06
C TRP A 168 3.29 -0.06 0.59
N TYR A 169 3.24 0.62 1.74
CA TYR A 169 1.98 0.97 2.41
C TYR A 169 1.13 1.96 1.57
N PRO A 170 1.59 3.18 1.28
CA PRO A 170 0.84 4.11 0.42
C PRO A 170 0.66 3.59 -1.01
N ILE A 171 1.62 2.83 -1.56
CA ILE A 171 1.47 2.17 -2.87
C ILE A 171 0.31 1.18 -2.86
N THR A 172 0.17 0.37 -1.80
CA THR A 172 -0.90 -0.63 -1.67
C THR A 172 -2.24 0.03 -1.37
N VAL A 173 -2.32 1.06 -0.51
CA VAL A 173 -3.56 1.81 -0.26
C VAL A 173 -4.06 2.50 -1.54
N ALA A 174 -3.20 3.25 -2.23
CA ALA A 174 -3.56 3.91 -3.49
C ALA A 174 -3.98 2.92 -4.58
N THR A 175 -3.33 1.75 -4.65
CA THR A 175 -3.71 0.66 -5.57
C THR A 175 -5.07 0.06 -5.20
N ASN A 176 -5.27 -0.36 -3.95
CA ASN A 176 -6.52 -0.94 -3.45
C ASN A 176 -7.71 -0.01 -3.71
N SER A 177 -7.55 1.27 -3.36
CA SER A 177 -8.55 2.31 -3.59
C SER A 177 -8.79 2.54 -5.09
N ARG A 178 -7.78 2.46 -5.97
CA ARG A 178 -7.97 2.61 -7.43
C ARG A 178 -8.73 1.44 -8.06
N GLU A 179 -8.46 0.21 -7.62
CA GLU A 179 -9.21 -0.97 -8.10
C GLU A 179 -10.68 -0.90 -7.63
N GLN A 180 -10.96 -0.48 -6.39
CA GLN A 180 -12.33 -0.16 -5.94
C GLN A 180 -12.98 0.93 -6.80
N LYS A 181 -12.24 1.97 -7.20
CA LYS A 181 -12.75 3.02 -8.09
C LYS A 181 -13.13 2.50 -9.48
N LYS A 182 -12.45 1.48 -10.02
CA LYS A 182 -12.85 0.84 -11.29
C LYS A 182 -14.18 0.11 -11.17
N ILE A 183 -14.39 -0.64 -10.09
CA ILE A 183 -15.64 -1.35 -9.83
C ILE A 183 -16.78 -0.34 -9.74
N LEU A 184 -16.63 0.69 -8.90
CA LEU A 184 -17.62 1.76 -8.77
C LEU A 184 -17.87 2.48 -10.10
N ALA A 185 -16.82 2.76 -10.89
CA ALA A 185 -16.96 3.40 -12.20
C ALA A 185 -17.72 2.52 -13.21
N LYS A 186 -17.40 1.22 -13.30
CA LYS A 186 -18.10 0.26 -14.17
C LYS A 186 -19.59 0.23 -13.83
N TYR A 187 -19.92 -0.07 -12.57
CA TYR A 187 -21.31 -0.27 -12.18
C TYR A 187 -22.12 1.05 -12.19
N LEU A 188 -21.50 2.20 -11.89
CA LEU A 188 -22.15 3.50 -12.06
C LEU A 188 -22.42 3.82 -13.54
N LEU A 189 -21.47 3.56 -14.45
CA LEU A 189 -21.66 3.76 -15.89
C LEU A 189 -22.71 2.82 -16.48
N GLU A 190 -22.74 1.55 -16.06
CA GLU A 190 -23.74 0.57 -16.49
C GLU A 190 -25.15 0.90 -15.98
N THR A 191 -25.28 1.46 -14.77
CA THR A 191 -26.58 1.70 -14.14
C THR A 191 -27.12 3.13 -14.30
N SER A 192 -26.29 4.12 -14.65
CA SER A 192 -26.70 5.52 -14.87
C SER A 192 -26.35 6.07 -16.25
N GLY A 193 -25.30 5.56 -16.90
CA GLY A 193 -24.70 6.17 -18.09
C GLY A 193 -23.73 7.33 -17.82
N SER A 194 -23.50 7.68 -16.55
CA SER A 194 -22.58 8.74 -16.11
C SER A 194 -21.48 8.19 -15.19
N LEU A 195 -20.50 9.03 -14.88
CA LEU A 195 -19.52 8.84 -13.79
C LEU A 195 -19.63 9.95 -12.72
N GLU A 196 -20.72 10.71 -12.74
CA GLU A 196 -20.95 11.82 -11.83
C GLU A 196 -20.98 11.39 -10.35
N GLY A 197 -20.32 12.17 -9.50
CA GLY A 197 -20.16 11.85 -8.07
C GLY A 197 -19.20 10.70 -7.76
N LEU A 198 -18.58 10.04 -8.76
CA LEU A 198 -17.67 8.90 -8.56
C LEU A 198 -16.51 9.21 -7.60
N GLU A 199 -16.00 10.45 -7.56
CA GLU A 199 -15.00 10.88 -6.58
C GLU A 199 -15.45 10.85 -5.10
N TYR A 200 -16.75 10.75 -4.81
CA TYR A 200 -17.30 10.65 -3.46
C TYR A 200 -17.97 9.28 -3.19
N LYS A 201 -17.94 8.34 -4.15
CA LYS A 201 -18.57 7.01 -3.99
C LYS A 201 -17.85 6.08 -3.01
N LEU A 202 -16.60 6.37 -2.64
CA LEU A 202 -15.88 5.71 -1.56
C LEU A 202 -15.27 6.78 -0.65
N HIS A 203 -15.60 6.72 0.64
CA HIS A 203 -15.20 7.66 1.67
C HIS A 203 -14.35 6.94 2.73
N ASP A 204 -13.29 7.59 3.18
CA ASP A 204 -12.35 7.02 4.14
C ASP A 204 -12.78 7.26 5.60
N PHE A 205 -13.19 6.18 6.27
CA PHE A 205 -13.49 6.11 7.71
C PHE A 205 -12.32 5.51 8.53
N GLY A 206 -11.12 5.42 7.95
CA GLY A 206 -10.02 4.60 8.44
C GLY A 206 -9.28 5.13 9.68
N TYR A 207 -9.48 6.40 10.07
CA TYR A 207 -8.67 7.06 11.11
C TYR A 207 -8.60 6.28 12.43
N ARG A 208 -9.75 5.80 12.95
CA ARG A 208 -9.79 5.03 14.22
C ARG A 208 -9.31 3.58 14.09
N GLY A 209 -9.08 3.09 12.86
CA GLY A 209 -8.74 1.69 12.56
C GLY A 209 -7.29 1.44 12.12
N VAL A 210 -6.42 2.46 12.10
CA VAL A 210 -5.01 2.33 11.68
C VAL A 210 -4.03 2.25 12.85
N SER A 211 -2.84 1.70 12.59
CA SER A 211 -1.82 1.45 13.62
C SER A 211 -1.14 2.69 14.24
N SER A 212 -1.23 3.88 13.64
CA SER A 212 -0.63 5.10 14.19
C SER A 212 -1.16 6.38 13.52
N GLN A 213 -0.86 7.55 14.12
CA GLN A 213 -1.15 8.86 13.53
C GLN A 213 -0.38 9.12 12.21
N GLU A 214 0.85 8.62 12.07
CA GLU A 214 1.57 8.70 10.79
C GLU A 214 0.94 7.75 9.76
N THR A 215 0.53 6.55 10.18
CA THR A 215 -0.23 5.60 9.33
C THR A 215 -1.50 6.25 8.80
N ALA A 216 -2.26 6.95 9.66
CA ALA A 216 -3.47 7.68 9.27
C ALA A 216 -3.21 8.70 8.17
N GLY A 217 -2.23 9.59 8.38
CA GLY A 217 -1.87 10.61 7.39
C GLY A 217 -1.42 10.00 6.06
N ILE A 218 -0.59 8.96 6.11
CA ILE A 218 -0.06 8.31 4.90
C ILE A 218 -1.14 7.52 4.15
N GLY A 219 -2.04 6.85 4.88
CA GLY A 219 -3.13 6.06 4.31
C GLY A 219 -4.19 6.94 3.64
N ALA A 220 -4.74 7.91 4.37
CA ALA A 220 -5.78 8.81 3.88
C ALA A 220 -5.33 9.61 2.65
N SER A 221 -4.11 10.13 2.68
CA SER A 221 -3.54 10.83 1.51
C SER A 221 -3.31 9.91 0.30
N ALA A 222 -3.02 8.62 0.51
CA ALA A 222 -2.95 7.63 -0.56
C ALA A 222 -4.34 7.23 -1.12
N HIS A 223 -5.40 7.25 -0.30
CA HIS A 223 -6.79 7.10 -0.77
C HIS A 223 -7.25 8.32 -1.59
N LEU A 224 -6.95 9.53 -1.12
CA LEU A 224 -7.29 10.80 -1.80
C LEU A 224 -6.67 10.97 -3.20
N VAL A 225 -5.72 10.12 -3.59
CA VAL A 225 -5.23 10.02 -4.98
C VAL A 225 -6.37 9.65 -5.94
N ASN A 226 -7.34 8.87 -5.45
CA ASN A 226 -8.45 8.33 -6.25
C ASN A 226 -9.78 9.06 -5.94
N PHE A 227 -10.04 9.40 -4.68
CA PHE A 227 -11.32 9.97 -4.22
C PHE A 227 -11.11 11.34 -3.55
N LYS A 228 -12.22 11.97 -3.15
CA LYS A 228 -12.27 13.26 -2.46
C LYS A 228 -12.93 13.20 -1.08
N GLY A 229 -13.54 12.08 -0.67
CA GLY A 229 -14.17 11.91 0.65
C GLY A 229 -13.23 11.32 1.71
N THR A 230 -13.06 11.97 2.87
CA THR A 230 -12.32 11.38 4.02
C THR A 230 -12.68 12.06 5.34
N ASP A 231 -12.79 11.27 6.42
CA ASP A 231 -12.82 11.75 7.81
C ASP A 231 -11.43 11.66 8.48
N THR A 232 -10.45 11.07 7.80
CA THR A 232 -9.07 10.94 8.28
C THR A 232 -8.28 12.24 8.02
N VAL A 233 -8.63 13.29 8.77
CA VAL A 233 -8.11 14.67 8.64
C VAL A 233 -6.58 14.76 8.55
N ALA A 234 -5.84 13.81 9.16
CA ALA A 234 -4.38 13.70 9.04
C ALA A 234 -3.88 13.69 7.58
N GLY A 235 -4.65 13.13 6.63
CA GLY A 235 -4.30 13.12 5.20
C GLY A 235 -4.25 14.50 4.57
N ILE A 236 -5.15 15.41 4.97
CA ILE A 236 -5.21 16.81 4.49
C ILE A 236 -3.95 17.57 4.91
N ALA A 237 -3.61 17.48 6.20
CA ALA A 237 -2.41 18.13 6.75
C ALA A 237 -1.12 17.60 6.12
N LEU A 238 -1.06 16.29 5.81
CA LEU A 238 0.08 15.68 5.13
C LEU A 238 0.23 16.19 3.69
N ILE A 239 -0.85 16.16 2.91
CA ILE A 239 -0.82 16.62 1.50
C ILE A 239 -0.41 18.09 1.41
N LYS A 240 -1.02 18.96 2.22
CA LYS A 240 -0.70 20.39 2.25
C LYS A 240 0.77 20.67 2.61
N LYS A 241 1.42 19.80 3.38
CA LYS A 241 2.81 19.95 3.84
C LYS A 241 3.86 19.41 2.87
N TYR A 242 3.55 18.39 2.08
CA TYR A 242 4.56 17.67 1.27
C TYR A 242 4.27 17.58 -0.24
N TYR A 243 3.07 17.91 -0.69
CA TYR A 243 2.69 17.92 -2.10
C TYR A 243 2.11 19.28 -2.54
N GLY A 244 1.18 19.82 -1.74
CA GLY A 244 0.34 20.94 -2.15
C GLY A 244 -0.77 20.54 -3.14
N THR A 245 -1.82 21.35 -3.15
CA THR A 245 -2.94 21.33 -4.11
C THR A 245 -3.21 22.76 -4.56
N LYS A 246 -3.78 22.94 -5.75
CA LYS A 246 -4.38 24.22 -6.18
C LYS A 246 -5.57 24.59 -5.29
N ASP A 247 -6.41 23.60 -4.96
CA ASP A 247 -7.55 23.78 -4.07
C ASP A 247 -7.09 23.90 -2.61
N PRO A 248 -7.82 24.62 -1.72
CA PRO A 248 -7.41 24.83 -0.32
C PRO A 248 -7.23 23.54 0.51
N VAL A 249 -7.96 22.48 0.14
CA VAL A 249 -7.88 21.13 0.70
C VAL A 249 -8.02 20.08 -0.40
N PRO A 250 -7.37 18.90 -0.27
CA PRO A 250 -7.48 17.82 -1.24
C PRO A 250 -8.78 17.00 -1.08
N GLY A 251 -9.39 17.02 0.10
CA GLY A 251 -10.52 16.17 0.48
C GLY A 251 -11.49 16.88 1.40
N TYR A 252 -12.71 16.33 1.45
CA TYR A 252 -13.92 16.93 2.00
C TYR A 252 -14.70 15.88 2.81
N SER A 253 -15.59 16.36 3.68
CA SER A 253 -16.59 15.53 4.34
C SER A 253 -17.85 16.37 4.61
N VAL A 254 -18.88 15.74 5.18
CA VAL A 254 -20.19 16.31 5.48
C VAL A 254 -20.55 15.99 6.95
N PRO A 255 -21.48 16.74 7.59
CA PRO A 255 -21.96 16.38 8.92
C PRO A 255 -22.50 14.95 8.97
N ALA A 256 -22.09 14.20 10.00
CA ALA A 256 -22.45 12.81 10.17
C ALA A 256 -22.71 12.49 11.65
N ALA A 257 -23.73 11.68 11.92
CA ALA A 257 -23.99 11.08 13.23
C ALA A 257 -23.15 9.81 13.45
N GLU A 258 -22.81 9.54 14.71
CA GLU A 258 -22.40 8.20 15.16
C GLU A 258 -23.33 7.72 16.30
N HIS A 259 -23.29 6.43 16.65
CA HIS A 259 -24.25 5.83 17.57
C HIS A 259 -24.35 6.54 18.93
N SER A 260 -23.27 7.16 19.41
CA SER A 260 -23.29 7.99 20.64
C SER A 260 -24.27 9.16 20.53
N THR A 261 -24.29 9.88 19.41
CA THR A 261 -25.16 11.04 19.17
C THR A 261 -26.64 10.70 19.00
N ILE A 262 -26.96 9.44 18.67
CA ILE A 262 -28.33 8.92 18.63
C ILE A 262 -28.74 8.37 19.99
N THR A 263 -27.98 7.39 20.50
CA THR A 263 -28.31 6.63 21.71
C THR A 263 -28.31 7.46 23.00
N ALA A 264 -27.63 8.62 23.02
CA ALA A 264 -27.66 9.57 24.14
C ALA A 264 -29.06 10.16 24.43
N TRP A 265 -29.99 10.11 23.48
CA TRP A 265 -31.40 10.51 23.70
C TRP A 265 -32.23 9.43 24.40
N GLY A 266 -31.73 8.19 24.45
CA GLY A 266 -32.49 7.01 24.88
C GLY A 266 -33.29 6.38 23.72
N LYS A 267 -33.60 5.09 23.85
CA LYS A 267 -34.18 4.30 22.75
C LYS A 267 -35.50 4.85 22.23
N ASP A 268 -36.37 5.25 23.14
CA ASP A 268 -37.73 5.70 22.82
C ASP A 268 -37.74 7.11 22.16
N HIS A 269 -36.57 7.74 22.06
CA HIS A 269 -36.34 9.06 21.47
C HIS A 269 -35.42 9.03 20.22
N GLU A 270 -35.24 7.87 19.57
CA GLU A 270 -34.47 7.78 18.31
C GLU A 270 -35.02 8.74 17.22
N LYS A 271 -36.35 8.90 17.14
CA LYS A 271 -37.02 9.90 16.29
C LYS A 271 -36.57 11.33 16.63
N ASP A 272 -36.50 11.69 17.91
CA ASP A 272 -36.17 13.05 18.34
C ASP A 272 -34.70 13.38 18.05
N ALA A 273 -33.80 12.40 18.22
CA ALA A 273 -32.40 12.50 17.80
C ALA A 273 -32.25 12.73 16.28
N PHE A 274 -32.98 11.94 15.49
CA PHE A 274 -33.01 12.04 14.03
C PHE A 274 -33.53 13.40 13.57
N GLU A 275 -34.68 13.83 14.09
CA GLU A 275 -35.34 15.11 13.80
C GLU A 275 -34.47 16.31 14.15
N HIS A 276 -33.81 16.27 15.32
CA HIS A 276 -32.84 17.27 15.74
C HIS A 276 -31.68 17.39 14.74
N ILE A 277 -31.03 16.27 14.40
CA ILE A 277 -29.82 16.26 13.56
C ILE A 277 -30.13 16.75 12.13
N VAL A 278 -31.22 16.32 11.51
CA VAL A 278 -31.58 16.77 10.15
C VAL A 278 -32.01 18.23 10.10
N THR A 279 -32.57 18.75 11.20
CA THR A 279 -32.90 20.18 11.35
C THR A 279 -31.66 21.04 11.53
N GLN A 280 -30.71 20.64 12.39
CA GLN A 280 -29.42 21.34 12.57
C GLN A 280 -28.63 21.41 11.25
N PHE A 281 -28.62 20.32 10.48
CA PHE A 281 -27.91 20.22 9.20
C PHE A 281 -28.87 20.23 8.01
N SER A 282 -29.82 21.16 8.00
CA SER A 282 -30.90 21.26 7.00
C SER A 282 -30.44 21.69 5.61
N SER A 283 -29.41 22.54 5.50
CA SER A 283 -28.92 23.12 4.22
C SER A 283 -27.65 22.47 3.65
N VAL A 284 -27.26 21.30 4.14
CA VAL A 284 -26.09 20.53 3.68
C VAL A 284 -26.43 19.03 3.61
N PRO A 285 -25.66 18.19 2.90
CA PRO A 285 -25.82 16.74 3.02
C PRO A 285 -25.56 16.32 4.46
N VAL A 286 -26.35 15.39 5.00
CA VAL A 286 -26.17 14.89 6.37
C VAL A 286 -26.28 13.38 6.40
N SER A 287 -25.29 12.70 6.99
CA SER A 287 -25.35 11.25 7.19
C SER A 287 -25.88 10.91 8.57
N VAL A 288 -26.88 10.06 8.66
CA VAL A 288 -27.45 9.64 9.95
C VAL A 288 -27.41 8.13 10.07
N VAL A 289 -26.61 7.64 11.03
CA VAL A 289 -26.56 6.23 11.38
C VAL A 289 -27.91 5.82 11.97
N SER A 290 -28.53 4.82 11.35
CA SER A 290 -29.95 4.51 11.53
C SER A 290 -30.20 3.08 12.03
N ASP A 291 -29.16 2.39 12.52
CA ASP A 291 -29.22 0.99 12.96
C ASP A 291 -28.95 0.80 14.46
N SER A 292 -29.07 1.87 15.26
CA SER A 292 -28.85 1.84 16.71
C SER A 292 -29.73 0.81 17.43
N TYR A 293 -30.93 0.54 16.89
CA TYR A 293 -31.87 -0.44 17.45
C TYR A 293 -32.52 -1.35 16.37
N ASP A 294 -33.09 -0.78 15.30
CA ASP A 294 -33.60 -1.54 14.15
C ASP A 294 -33.61 -0.66 12.88
N ILE A 295 -32.68 -0.94 11.96
CA ILE A 295 -32.54 -0.25 10.67
C ILE A 295 -33.79 -0.29 9.79
N TYR A 296 -34.61 -1.34 9.89
CA TYR A 296 -35.80 -1.50 9.08
C TYR A 296 -36.95 -0.65 9.64
N ASN A 297 -37.12 -0.63 10.96
CA ASN A 297 -38.05 0.29 11.62
C ASN A 297 -37.67 1.76 11.39
N ALA A 298 -36.37 2.09 11.54
CA ALA A 298 -35.85 3.42 11.28
C ALA A 298 -36.14 3.89 9.84
N CYS A 299 -35.91 3.03 8.84
CA CYS A 299 -36.19 3.36 7.44
C CYS A 299 -37.69 3.40 7.10
N GLU A 300 -38.51 2.48 7.65
CA GLU A 300 -39.92 2.36 7.24
C GLU A 300 -40.84 3.33 7.99
N LYS A 301 -40.62 3.51 9.30
CA LYS A 301 -41.51 4.25 10.20
C LYS A 301 -40.95 5.61 10.58
N ILE A 302 -39.71 5.68 11.05
CA ILE A 302 -39.15 6.96 11.54
C ILE A 302 -38.86 7.89 10.36
N TRP A 303 -38.01 7.48 9.42
CA TRP A 303 -37.77 8.24 8.18
C TRP A 303 -38.93 8.13 7.19
N GLY A 304 -39.57 6.97 7.13
CA GLY A 304 -40.57 6.64 6.11
C GLY A 304 -42.01 7.07 6.43
N ASP A 305 -42.36 7.35 7.69
CA ASP A 305 -43.67 7.91 8.07
C ASP A 305 -43.46 9.22 8.86
N ASP A 306 -42.99 9.15 10.11
CA ASP A 306 -43.00 10.26 11.08
C ASP A 306 -42.28 11.52 10.55
N LEU A 307 -41.01 11.36 10.15
CA LEU A 307 -40.13 12.43 9.70
C LEU A 307 -40.14 12.62 8.17
N ARG A 308 -40.93 11.83 7.43
CA ARG A 308 -40.98 11.83 5.96
C ARG A 308 -41.15 13.25 5.40
N HIS A 309 -42.02 14.04 6.01
CA HIS A 309 -42.31 15.42 5.63
C HIS A 309 -41.09 16.35 5.70
N ILE A 310 -40.18 16.15 6.66
CA ILE A 310 -38.92 16.90 6.78
C ILE A 310 -37.96 16.49 5.65
N ILE A 311 -37.92 15.20 5.31
CA ILE A 311 -37.01 14.66 4.31
C ILE A 311 -37.41 15.08 2.88
N GLU A 312 -38.71 15.09 2.57
CA GLU A 312 -39.20 15.59 1.27
C GLU A 312 -39.05 17.10 1.07
N ALA A 313 -38.85 17.85 2.16
CA ALA A 313 -38.60 19.30 2.11
C ALA A 313 -37.11 19.68 1.92
N ARG A 314 -36.18 18.72 1.90
CA ARG A 314 -34.74 18.99 1.73
C ARG A 314 -34.40 19.23 0.25
N SER A 315 -33.35 20.03 -0.01
CA SER A 315 -32.90 20.27 -1.39
C SER A 315 -32.08 19.10 -1.97
N PRO A 316 -31.99 18.96 -3.30
CA PRO A 316 -31.12 17.99 -3.98
C PRO A 316 -29.63 18.07 -3.57
N GLU A 317 -29.17 19.25 -3.19
CA GLU A 317 -27.80 19.55 -2.77
C GLU A 317 -27.57 19.26 -1.28
N ALA A 318 -28.65 19.06 -0.51
CA ALA A 318 -28.63 18.83 0.93
C ALA A 318 -29.29 17.50 1.37
N PRO A 319 -29.01 16.34 0.72
CA PRO A 319 -29.74 15.10 0.97
C PRO A 319 -29.53 14.53 2.38
N LEU A 320 -30.54 13.83 2.89
CA LEU A 320 -30.34 12.85 3.95
C LEU A 320 -29.62 11.63 3.35
N ILE A 321 -28.56 11.17 4.03
CA ILE A 321 -27.79 9.99 3.67
C ILE A 321 -27.93 8.94 4.80
N ILE A 322 -28.92 8.05 4.66
CA ILE A 322 -29.20 7.01 5.65
C ILE A 322 -28.02 6.02 5.70
N ARG A 323 -27.50 5.73 6.91
CA ARG A 323 -26.38 4.82 7.12
C ARG A 323 -26.79 3.57 7.91
N PRO A 324 -26.89 2.40 7.27
CA PRO A 324 -26.66 1.11 7.93
C PRO A 324 -25.18 0.91 8.26
N ASP A 325 -24.89 0.26 9.40
CA ASP A 325 -23.54 0.01 9.92
C ASP A 325 -23.38 -1.40 10.54
N SER A 326 -24.30 -2.32 10.21
CA SER A 326 -24.33 -3.70 10.72
C SER A 326 -25.17 -4.64 9.83
N GLY A 327 -25.14 -5.95 10.13
CA GLY A 327 -25.85 -6.99 9.40
C GLY A 327 -25.02 -7.60 8.26
N ASN A 328 -25.68 -8.28 7.30
CA ASN A 328 -25.05 -8.62 6.01
C ASN A 328 -25.12 -7.36 5.11
N PRO A 329 -23.99 -6.77 4.67
CA PRO A 329 -24.01 -5.51 3.93
C PRO A 329 -24.75 -5.58 2.57
N LEU A 330 -24.80 -6.74 1.90
CA LEU A 330 -25.58 -6.87 0.66
C LEU A 330 -27.09 -6.91 0.97
N ASP A 331 -27.52 -7.82 1.85
CA ASP A 331 -28.94 -8.02 2.16
C ASP A 331 -29.55 -6.77 2.81
N THR A 332 -28.77 -6.11 3.68
CA THR A 332 -29.19 -4.89 4.39
C THR A 332 -29.33 -3.73 3.41
N VAL A 333 -28.37 -3.50 2.51
CA VAL A 333 -28.49 -2.46 1.45
C VAL A 333 -29.70 -2.69 0.57
N LEU A 334 -29.93 -3.93 0.10
CA LEU A 334 -31.09 -4.25 -0.74
C LEU A 334 -32.42 -4.01 0.00
N LYS A 335 -32.54 -4.50 1.24
CA LYS A 335 -33.77 -4.35 2.03
C LYS A 335 -34.03 -2.90 2.45
N VAL A 336 -32.98 -2.11 2.76
CA VAL A 336 -33.10 -0.66 2.99
C VAL A 336 -33.61 0.05 1.73
N LEU A 337 -33.01 -0.21 0.56
CA LEU A 337 -33.46 0.38 -0.70
C LEU A 337 -34.91 -0.01 -1.05
N GLU A 338 -35.31 -1.27 -0.81
CA GLU A 338 -36.69 -1.71 -0.99
C GLU A 338 -37.70 -1.05 -0.06
N ILE A 339 -37.32 -0.78 1.20
CA ILE A 339 -38.17 -0.05 2.15
C ILE A 339 -38.31 1.39 1.67
N LEU A 340 -37.20 2.10 1.45
CA LEU A 340 -37.23 3.50 1.02
C LEU A 340 -37.96 3.66 -0.32
N GLY A 341 -37.82 2.69 -1.24
CA GLY A 341 -38.53 2.65 -2.52
C GLY A 341 -40.04 2.39 -2.43
N LYS A 342 -40.56 1.98 -1.26
CA LYS A 342 -42.01 1.88 -0.96
C LYS A 342 -42.54 3.11 -0.20
N LYS A 343 -41.66 3.87 0.47
CA LYS A 343 -42.01 5.02 1.31
C LYS A 343 -41.80 6.38 0.61
N PHE A 344 -40.91 6.45 -0.36
CA PHE A 344 -40.55 7.66 -1.10
C PHE A 344 -40.76 7.49 -2.62
N PRO A 345 -41.07 8.58 -3.35
CA PRO A 345 -41.32 8.52 -4.79
C PRO A 345 -40.04 8.22 -5.57
N ILE A 346 -39.92 7.00 -6.08
CA ILE A 346 -38.82 6.59 -6.97
C ILE A 346 -39.07 7.00 -8.43
N THR A 347 -37.98 7.20 -9.17
CA THR A 347 -38.00 7.33 -10.64
C THR A 347 -37.22 6.17 -11.27
N GLU A 348 -37.43 5.95 -12.57
CA GLU A 348 -36.54 5.11 -13.39
C GLU A 348 -35.66 6.01 -14.25
N ASN A 349 -34.35 5.77 -14.24
CA ASN A 349 -33.39 6.56 -15.01
C ASN A 349 -33.27 6.09 -16.47
N SER A 350 -32.49 6.81 -17.29
CA SER A 350 -32.29 6.50 -18.72
C SER A 350 -31.59 5.16 -19.04
N LYS A 351 -31.29 4.34 -18.03
CA LYS A 351 -30.73 2.98 -18.17
C LYS A 351 -31.68 1.87 -17.68
N GLY A 352 -32.88 2.22 -17.21
CA GLY A 352 -33.84 1.25 -16.69
C GLY A 352 -33.47 0.72 -15.29
N TYR A 353 -33.04 1.64 -14.41
CA TYR A 353 -32.74 1.38 -13.00
C TYR A 353 -33.46 2.38 -12.09
N LYS A 354 -33.93 1.90 -10.93
CA LYS A 354 -34.61 2.70 -9.91
C LYS A 354 -33.65 3.68 -9.24
N LEU A 355 -34.15 4.90 -9.02
CA LEU A 355 -33.48 6.02 -8.40
C LEU A 355 -34.38 6.61 -7.30
N LEU A 356 -33.81 6.77 -6.09
CA LEU A 356 -34.43 7.48 -4.99
C LEU A 356 -34.53 8.98 -5.32
N PRO A 357 -35.50 9.72 -4.76
CA PRO A 357 -35.60 11.16 -4.98
C PRO A 357 -34.31 11.86 -4.52
N PRO A 358 -33.92 13.00 -5.13
CA PRO A 358 -32.56 13.51 -5.02
C PRO A 358 -32.14 13.89 -3.60
N TYR A 359 -33.10 14.26 -2.75
CA TYR A 359 -32.92 14.57 -1.33
C TYR A 359 -32.66 13.34 -0.41
N LEU A 360 -32.63 12.11 -0.95
CA LEU A 360 -32.47 10.88 -0.17
C LEU A 360 -31.45 9.92 -0.81
N ARG A 361 -30.43 9.52 -0.04
CA ARG A 361 -29.38 8.58 -0.45
C ARG A 361 -29.03 7.61 0.69
N VAL A 362 -28.20 6.62 0.39
CA VAL A 362 -27.71 5.61 1.36
C VAL A 362 -26.18 5.64 1.41
N ILE A 363 -25.58 5.38 2.57
CA ILE A 363 -24.14 5.06 2.69
C ILE A 363 -23.94 3.77 3.50
N GLN A 364 -23.33 2.75 2.91
CA GLN A 364 -22.93 1.54 3.63
C GLN A 364 -21.57 1.78 4.28
N GLY A 365 -21.50 1.83 5.62
CA GLY A 365 -20.26 2.07 6.37
C GLY A 365 -19.50 0.81 6.80
N ASP A 366 -20.23 -0.28 7.10
CA ASP A 366 -19.66 -1.51 7.66
C ASP A 366 -19.27 -2.57 6.60
N GLY A 367 -18.31 -3.42 6.97
CA GLY A 367 -17.88 -4.61 6.23
C GLY A 367 -17.07 -4.37 4.95
N VAL A 368 -17.08 -3.14 4.41
CA VAL A 368 -16.62 -2.78 3.05
C VAL A 368 -15.13 -3.11 2.81
N ASP A 369 -14.86 -4.32 2.28
CA ASP A 369 -13.51 -4.88 2.12
C ASP A 369 -13.28 -5.55 0.74
N ILE A 370 -12.00 -5.77 0.42
CA ILE A 370 -11.48 -6.48 -0.75
C ILE A 370 -11.34 -8.00 -0.53
N ASN A 371 -11.40 -8.51 0.71
CA ASN A 371 -10.98 -9.88 1.03
C ASN A 371 -12.11 -10.86 1.44
N THR A 372 -12.74 -11.53 0.46
CA THR A 372 -12.90 -12.99 0.56
C THR A 372 -12.25 -13.66 -0.67
N LEU A 373 -11.28 -14.54 -0.45
CA LEU A 373 -10.45 -15.15 -1.51
C LEU A 373 -11.20 -16.16 -2.41
N GLN A 374 -12.53 -16.21 -2.31
CA GLN A 374 -13.41 -17.16 -2.99
C GLN A 374 -14.63 -16.50 -3.66
N GLU A 375 -15.02 -15.26 -3.31
CA GLU A 375 -16.36 -14.72 -3.66
C GLU A 375 -16.34 -13.27 -4.20
N GLY A 376 -15.18 -12.65 -4.34
CA GLY A 376 -15.02 -11.29 -4.90
C GLY A 376 -14.83 -10.21 -3.85
N MET A 377 -14.98 -8.94 -4.26
CA MET A 377 -14.90 -7.80 -3.34
C MET A 377 -16.29 -7.45 -2.80
N LEU A 378 -16.43 -7.07 -1.53
CA LEU A 378 -17.77 -6.82 -0.98
C LEU A 378 -18.47 -5.63 -1.66
N VAL A 379 -17.70 -4.59 -2.04
CA VAL A 379 -18.20 -3.51 -2.90
C VAL A 379 -18.79 -4.06 -4.20
N GLU A 380 -18.11 -5.01 -4.85
CA GLU A 380 -18.52 -5.64 -6.10
C GLU A 380 -19.81 -6.48 -5.91
N GLN A 381 -19.89 -7.25 -4.81
CA GLN A 381 -21.09 -8.00 -4.45
C GLN A 381 -22.31 -7.08 -4.24
N ILE A 382 -22.14 -5.96 -3.53
CA ILE A 382 -23.22 -5.00 -3.27
C ILE A 382 -23.68 -4.34 -4.58
N VAL A 383 -22.78 -3.81 -5.41
CA VAL A 383 -23.18 -3.13 -6.65
C VAL A 383 -23.74 -4.08 -7.72
N GLU A 384 -23.24 -5.33 -7.78
CA GLU A 384 -23.80 -6.39 -8.63
C GLU A 384 -25.19 -6.83 -8.13
N GLY A 385 -25.39 -6.93 -6.81
CA GLY A 385 -26.69 -7.19 -6.20
C GLY A 385 -27.71 -6.08 -6.45
N MET A 386 -27.30 -4.81 -6.30
CA MET A 386 -28.12 -3.64 -6.66
C MET A 386 -28.49 -3.65 -8.14
N LYS A 387 -27.51 -3.87 -9.03
CA LYS A 387 -27.74 -3.98 -10.48
C LYS A 387 -28.76 -5.07 -10.82
N LYS A 388 -28.60 -6.28 -10.26
CA LYS A 388 -29.55 -7.39 -10.43
C LYS A 388 -30.97 -7.01 -10.00
N ASN A 389 -31.10 -6.34 -8.85
CA ASN A 389 -32.37 -5.86 -8.31
C ASN A 389 -32.82 -4.50 -8.89
N LYS A 390 -32.25 -4.08 -10.03
CA LYS A 390 -32.62 -2.87 -10.76
C LYS A 390 -32.57 -1.59 -9.90
N TRP A 391 -31.54 -1.45 -9.08
CA TRP A 391 -31.21 -0.23 -8.33
C TRP A 391 -29.96 0.43 -8.95
N SER A 392 -30.02 1.75 -9.17
CA SER A 392 -28.86 2.49 -9.68
C SER A 392 -27.78 2.66 -8.60
N ILE A 393 -26.50 2.65 -8.99
CA ILE A 393 -25.40 2.96 -8.06
C ILE A 393 -25.36 4.46 -7.71
N GLU A 394 -26.12 5.31 -8.42
CA GLU A 394 -26.39 6.70 -8.03
C GLU A 394 -26.90 6.81 -6.58
N ASN A 395 -27.73 5.85 -6.14
CA ASN A 395 -28.39 5.83 -4.82
C ASN A 395 -27.43 5.72 -3.62
N ILE A 396 -26.25 5.11 -3.80
CA ILE A 396 -25.40 4.66 -2.70
C ILE A 396 -24.00 5.30 -2.71
N ALA A 397 -23.43 5.51 -1.54
CA ALA A 397 -21.98 5.67 -1.34
C ALA A 397 -21.46 4.58 -0.38
N PHE A 398 -20.15 4.43 -0.29
CA PHE A 398 -19.52 3.46 0.61
C PHE A 398 -18.56 4.17 1.55
N GLY A 399 -18.65 3.90 2.85
CA GLY A 399 -17.57 4.17 3.80
C GLY A 399 -16.68 2.93 3.90
N SER A 400 -15.36 3.10 4.05
CA SER A 400 -14.49 1.97 4.40
C SER A 400 -13.39 2.42 5.35
N GLY A 401 -13.26 1.67 6.46
CA GLY A 401 -12.31 1.97 7.53
C GLY A 401 -11.07 1.07 7.51
N GLY A 402 -11.03 0.10 8.42
CA GLY A 402 -9.88 -0.81 8.59
C GLY A 402 -9.50 -1.59 7.32
N ALA A 403 -10.46 -1.90 6.44
CA ALA A 403 -10.20 -2.57 5.17
C ALA A 403 -9.48 -1.67 4.15
N LEU A 404 -9.82 -0.39 4.09
CA LEU A 404 -9.20 0.59 3.20
C LEU A 404 -7.77 0.92 3.60
N LEU A 405 -7.53 1.13 4.91
CA LEU A 405 -6.26 1.65 5.42
C LEU A 405 -5.39 0.68 6.26
N GLN A 406 -5.90 -0.44 6.78
CA GLN A 406 -5.14 -1.28 7.73
C GLN A 406 -5.03 -2.77 7.34
N LYS A 407 -6.03 -3.37 6.68
CA LYS A 407 -6.07 -4.79 6.28
C LYS A 407 -5.21 -5.10 5.04
N LEU A 408 -4.02 -4.49 4.97
CA LEU A 408 -3.13 -4.49 3.83
C LEU A 408 -1.70 -4.89 4.27
N THR A 409 -0.99 -5.63 3.42
CA THR A 409 0.39 -6.06 3.72
C THR A 409 1.33 -5.78 2.55
N ARG A 410 2.64 -5.74 2.83
CA ARG A 410 3.70 -5.62 1.81
C ARG A 410 3.60 -6.70 0.72
N ASP A 411 3.09 -7.88 1.09
CA ASP A 411 3.01 -9.04 0.19
C ASP A 411 1.75 -9.13 -0.66
N LEU A 412 0.71 -8.33 -0.39
CA LEU A 412 -0.43 -8.21 -1.32
C LEU A 412 0.00 -7.79 -2.73
N LEU A 413 1.07 -6.98 -2.82
CA LEU A 413 1.72 -6.58 -4.07
C LEU A 413 3.20 -7.03 -4.16
N ASN A 414 3.66 -7.94 -3.29
CA ASN A 414 5.08 -8.31 -3.02
C ASN A 414 6.12 -7.18 -3.27
N CYS A 415 5.87 -5.99 -2.72
CA CYS A 415 6.79 -4.86 -2.79
C CYS A 415 8.17 -5.27 -2.21
N SER A 416 9.25 -5.12 -3.00
CA SER A 416 10.57 -5.68 -2.65
C SER A 416 11.74 -4.84 -3.18
N PHE A 417 12.77 -4.65 -2.34
CA PHE A 417 14.01 -3.95 -2.69
C PHE A 417 15.15 -4.96 -2.80
N LYS A 418 15.94 -5.00 -3.88
CA LYS A 418 17.04 -5.97 -4.02
C LYS A 418 18.22 -5.36 -4.78
N CYS A 419 19.44 -5.79 -4.44
CA CYS A 419 20.63 -5.46 -5.21
C CYS A 419 20.58 -6.16 -6.57
N SER A 420 20.77 -5.42 -7.67
CA SER A 420 20.87 -5.97 -9.03
C SER A 420 22.23 -5.72 -9.69
N TYR A 421 22.96 -4.69 -9.26
CA TYR A 421 24.29 -4.37 -9.79
C TYR A 421 25.26 -3.97 -8.68
N VAL A 422 26.52 -4.39 -8.82
CA VAL A 422 27.65 -3.92 -8.00
C VAL A 422 28.84 -3.60 -8.88
N VAL A 423 29.69 -2.67 -8.44
CA VAL A 423 31.06 -2.50 -8.97
C VAL A 423 32.03 -3.09 -7.96
N THR A 424 32.93 -3.96 -8.40
CA THR A 424 33.97 -4.59 -7.57
C THR A 424 35.30 -4.55 -8.32
N ASN A 425 36.36 -4.05 -7.68
CA ASN A 425 37.68 -3.85 -8.31
C ASN A 425 37.63 -3.01 -9.62
N GLY A 426 36.65 -2.11 -9.74
CA GLY A 426 36.39 -1.31 -10.95
C GLY A 426 35.53 -2.00 -12.02
N LEU A 427 35.26 -3.30 -11.90
CA LEU A 427 34.43 -4.06 -12.83
C LEU A 427 32.96 -4.10 -12.36
N GLY A 428 32.04 -3.83 -13.28
CA GLY A 428 30.60 -3.99 -13.06
C GLY A 428 30.16 -5.44 -13.10
N VAL A 429 29.31 -5.85 -12.17
CA VAL A 429 28.80 -7.23 -12.05
C VAL A 429 27.28 -7.21 -11.86
N ASN A 430 26.58 -7.92 -12.74
CA ASN A 430 25.14 -8.14 -12.64
C ASN A 430 24.88 -9.21 -11.57
N VAL A 431 24.30 -8.81 -10.44
CA VAL A 431 23.99 -9.71 -9.31
C VAL A 431 22.49 -9.97 -9.23
N PHE A 432 22.11 -11.16 -8.78
CA PHE A 432 20.71 -11.55 -8.61
C PHE A 432 20.56 -12.70 -7.63
N LYS A 433 19.35 -12.92 -7.11
CA LYS A 433 18.98 -14.16 -6.41
C LYS A 433 18.02 -14.99 -7.26
N ASP A 434 18.15 -16.32 -7.25
CA ASP A 434 17.21 -17.21 -7.93
C ASP A 434 16.92 -18.45 -7.08
N PRO A 435 15.94 -18.39 -6.16
CA PRO A 435 15.67 -19.50 -5.24
C PRO A 435 14.98 -20.67 -5.96
N VAL A 436 15.65 -21.82 -6.04
CA VAL A 436 15.16 -23.02 -6.75
C VAL A 436 13.74 -23.46 -6.33
N ALA A 437 13.40 -23.33 -5.04
CA ALA A 437 12.09 -23.68 -4.50
C ALA A 437 10.99 -22.61 -4.73
N ASP A 438 11.34 -21.42 -5.23
CA ASP A 438 10.39 -20.36 -5.52
C ASP A 438 10.87 -19.40 -6.63
N PRO A 439 10.69 -19.76 -7.91
CA PRO A 439 11.09 -18.93 -9.05
C PRO A 439 10.44 -17.54 -9.08
N ASN A 440 9.33 -17.33 -8.37
CA ASN A 440 8.70 -16.01 -8.23
C ASN A 440 9.62 -15.01 -7.50
N LYS A 441 10.52 -15.52 -6.65
CA LYS A 441 11.51 -14.73 -5.91
C LYS A 441 12.77 -14.42 -6.74
N ARG A 442 12.82 -14.75 -8.04
CA ARG A 442 13.93 -14.43 -8.95
C ARG A 442 14.21 -12.94 -9.15
N SER A 443 15.49 -12.58 -9.06
CA SER A 443 16.13 -11.31 -9.36
C SER A 443 15.73 -10.66 -10.69
N LYS A 444 15.71 -9.32 -10.76
CA LYS A 444 16.23 -8.61 -11.94
C LYS A 444 17.76 -8.49 -11.83
N LYS A 445 18.44 -8.25 -12.94
CA LYS A 445 19.90 -8.22 -13.12
C LYS A 445 20.41 -6.87 -13.61
N GLY A 446 21.56 -6.45 -13.11
CA GLY A 446 22.33 -5.31 -13.61
C GLY A 446 21.68 -3.95 -13.39
N ARG A 447 22.18 -2.93 -14.11
CA ARG A 447 21.57 -1.60 -14.20
C ARG A 447 20.21 -1.70 -14.89
N LEU A 448 19.22 -0.99 -14.36
CA LEU A 448 17.84 -1.01 -14.83
C LEU A 448 17.37 0.37 -15.27
N SER A 449 16.41 0.39 -16.19
CA SER A 449 15.70 1.58 -16.70
C SER A 449 14.27 1.18 -17.09
N LEU A 450 13.33 2.12 -17.02
CA LEU A 450 11.91 1.91 -17.32
C LEU A 450 11.51 2.63 -18.62
N HIS A 451 10.91 1.93 -19.57
CA HIS A 451 10.63 2.46 -20.91
C HIS A 451 9.20 2.18 -21.37
N ARG A 452 8.81 2.81 -22.49
CA ARG A 452 7.62 2.43 -23.27
C ARG A 452 7.99 1.38 -24.30
N THR A 453 7.10 0.40 -24.54
CA THR A 453 7.14 -0.40 -25.77
C THR A 453 6.48 0.37 -26.92
N PRO A 454 6.69 -0.01 -28.20
CA PRO A 454 5.96 0.57 -29.33
C PRO A 454 4.42 0.48 -29.22
N ALA A 455 3.90 -0.46 -28.43
CA ALA A 455 2.47 -0.59 -28.12
C ALA A 455 1.99 0.28 -26.93
N GLY A 456 2.84 1.15 -26.39
CA GLY A 456 2.53 2.04 -25.26
C GLY A 456 2.58 1.39 -23.87
N GLU A 457 2.80 0.07 -23.78
CA GLU A 457 2.98 -0.65 -22.51
C GLU A 457 4.33 -0.33 -21.84
N TYR A 458 4.50 -0.72 -20.57
CA TYR A 458 5.75 -0.48 -19.83
C TYR A 458 6.68 -1.71 -19.83
N VAL A 459 7.96 -1.48 -20.10
CA VAL A 459 9.02 -2.50 -20.00
C VAL A 459 10.19 -2.02 -19.15
N THR A 460 10.73 -2.89 -18.30
CA THR A 460 11.98 -2.65 -17.56
C THR A 460 13.11 -3.38 -18.25
N LEU A 461 13.99 -2.63 -18.89
CA LEU A 461 15.23 -3.16 -19.47
C LEU A 461 16.21 -3.49 -18.33
N GLU A 462 16.93 -4.59 -18.50
CA GLU A 462 17.88 -5.13 -17.53
C GLU A 462 19.31 -5.10 -18.08
N GLU A 463 20.30 -5.38 -17.23
CA GLU A 463 21.70 -5.59 -17.64
C GLU A 463 22.34 -4.38 -18.34
N GLY A 464 21.80 -3.16 -18.13
CA GLY A 464 22.26 -1.92 -18.77
C GLY A 464 21.65 -1.63 -20.14
N LYS A 465 20.75 -2.47 -20.67
CA LYS A 465 20.21 -2.37 -22.05
C LYS A 465 19.42 -1.10 -22.37
N GLY A 466 19.10 -0.26 -21.38
CA GLY A 466 18.60 1.10 -21.61
C GLY A 466 19.61 2.03 -22.27
N ASP A 467 20.91 1.77 -22.09
CA ASP A 467 22.01 2.53 -22.71
C ASP A 467 22.14 2.26 -24.23
N LEU A 468 21.30 1.38 -24.80
CA LEU A 468 21.17 1.14 -26.24
C LEU A 468 20.12 2.05 -26.91
N GLU A 469 19.34 2.79 -26.12
CA GLU A 469 18.31 3.76 -26.54
C GLU A 469 17.16 3.22 -27.43
N GLU A 470 17.15 1.91 -27.74
CA GLU A 470 16.16 1.17 -28.55
C GLU A 470 14.67 1.41 -28.16
N TYR A 471 14.40 1.77 -26.91
CA TYR A 471 13.04 1.99 -26.37
C TYR A 471 12.78 3.46 -25.97
N GLY A 472 13.66 4.37 -26.39
CA GLY A 472 13.56 5.80 -26.09
C GLY A 472 14.04 6.18 -24.68
N GLN A 473 13.36 7.15 -24.06
CA GLN A 473 13.80 7.77 -22.82
C GLN A 473 13.45 6.93 -21.57
N ASP A 474 14.43 6.74 -20.68
CA ASP A 474 14.20 6.19 -19.35
C ASP A 474 13.27 7.09 -18.52
N LEU A 475 12.15 6.52 -18.09
CA LEU A 475 11.10 7.15 -17.31
C LEU A 475 11.47 7.28 -15.82
N LEU A 476 12.64 6.79 -15.39
CA LEU A 476 13.19 7.01 -14.04
C LEU A 476 13.95 8.34 -13.96
N HIS A 477 13.32 9.37 -13.39
CA HIS A 477 13.95 10.67 -13.15
C HIS A 477 14.68 10.70 -11.79
N THR A 478 15.84 11.35 -11.71
CA THR A 478 16.49 11.63 -10.42
C THR A 478 15.60 12.50 -9.54
N VAL A 479 15.04 11.93 -8.47
CA VAL A 479 14.18 12.62 -7.47
C VAL A 479 14.96 13.05 -6.23
N PHE A 480 16.10 12.40 -5.96
CA PHE A 480 16.98 12.74 -4.85
C PHE A 480 18.44 12.54 -5.25
N LYS A 481 19.33 13.46 -4.85
CA LYS A 481 20.78 13.35 -5.03
C LYS A 481 21.54 14.08 -3.92
N ASN A 482 22.51 13.42 -3.30
CA ASN A 482 23.46 14.01 -2.34
C ASN A 482 22.78 14.88 -1.25
N GLY A 483 21.82 14.30 -0.52
CA GLY A 483 21.07 15.01 0.52
C GLY A 483 20.03 16.02 0.06
N LYS A 484 19.76 16.16 -1.25
CA LYS A 484 18.79 17.12 -1.80
C LYS A 484 17.71 16.42 -2.61
N VAL A 485 16.46 16.86 -2.46
CA VAL A 485 15.38 16.54 -3.40
C VAL A 485 15.62 17.34 -4.68
N THR A 486 15.55 16.68 -5.83
CA THR A 486 15.86 17.26 -7.15
C THR A 486 14.65 17.34 -8.08
N LYS A 487 13.57 16.62 -7.77
CA LYS A 487 12.28 16.71 -8.44
C LYS A 487 11.17 16.42 -7.43
N SER A 488 10.02 17.05 -7.60
CA SER A 488 8.82 16.87 -6.78
C SER A 488 7.59 16.98 -7.68
N TYR A 489 6.43 16.56 -7.18
CA TYR A 489 5.15 16.61 -7.89
C TYR A 489 4.10 17.24 -6.97
N SER A 490 3.18 18.02 -7.53
CA SER A 490 1.97 18.47 -6.84
C SER A 490 0.97 17.33 -6.70
N PHE A 491 0.06 17.39 -5.71
CA PHE A 491 -0.94 16.34 -5.54
C PHE A 491 -1.92 16.27 -6.72
N ASP A 492 -2.08 17.37 -7.45
CA ASP A 492 -2.93 17.45 -8.64
C ASP A 492 -2.28 16.74 -9.85
N GLU A 493 -0.95 16.81 -10.01
CA GLU A 493 -0.21 15.96 -10.95
C GLU A 493 -0.33 14.48 -10.58
N VAL A 494 -0.20 14.15 -9.28
CA VAL A 494 -0.34 12.77 -8.79
C VAL A 494 -1.75 12.22 -9.10
N ARG A 495 -2.80 13.01 -8.84
CA ARG A 495 -4.19 12.70 -9.21
C ARG A 495 -4.37 12.57 -10.72
N GLN A 496 -3.78 13.46 -11.52
CA GLN A 496 -3.83 13.42 -12.99
C GLN A 496 -3.20 12.14 -13.54
N ASN A 497 -2.00 11.78 -13.08
CA ASN A 497 -1.28 10.58 -13.50
C ASN A 497 -2.00 9.28 -13.10
N ALA A 498 -2.76 9.31 -12.00
CA ALA A 498 -3.51 8.18 -11.47
C ALA A 498 -4.94 8.01 -12.03
N ARG A 499 -5.46 8.92 -12.88
CA ARG A 499 -6.84 8.84 -13.41
C ARG A 499 -7.13 7.49 -14.09
N LEU A 500 -8.39 7.06 -14.04
CA LEU A 500 -8.86 5.90 -14.82
C LEU A 500 -8.83 6.26 -16.32
N LYS A 501 -8.36 5.33 -17.16
CA LYS A 501 -8.36 5.50 -18.62
C LYS A 501 -9.64 4.92 -19.23
N ASN A 502 -10.09 5.47 -20.36
CA ASN A 502 -11.27 4.95 -21.07
C ASN A 502 -11.15 3.45 -21.41
N SER A 503 -9.94 2.97 -21.73
CA SER A 503 -9.69 1.54 -21.95
C SER A 503 -9.87 0.68 -20.69
N GLU A 504 -9.64 1.21 -19.48
CA GLU A 504 -9.93 0.52 -18.22
C GLU A 504 -11.43 0.50 -17.87
N LEU A 505 -12.23 1.38 -18.49
CA LEU A 505 -13.70 1.37 -18.39
C LEU A 505 -14.32 0.43 -19.43
N GLN A 506 -13.75 0.37 -20.64
CA GLN A 506 -14.26 -0.45 -21.75
C GLN A 506 -13.88 -1.94 -21.67
N THR A 507 -12.75 -2.32 -21.06
CA THR A 507 -12.34 -3.74 -20.97
C THR A 507 -13.13 -4.59 -19.96
N VAL A 508 -14.34 -4.15 -19.55
CA VAL A 508 -15.19 -4.85 -18.57
C VAL A 508 -16.64 -5.02 -19.04
N SER A 509 -16.92 -4.75 -20.32
CA SER A 509 -18.24 -4.88 -20.97
C SER A 509 -18.31 -6.01 -22.00
N HIS A 510 -17.62 -7.13 -21.73
CA HIS A 510 -17.61 -8.38 -22.49
C HIS A 510 -17.64 -9.56 -21.50
#